data_AF-A0A1N6CMR1-F1
#
_entry.id   AF-A0A1N6CMR1-F1
#
_cell.length_a   1.000
_cell.length_b   1.000
_cell.length_c   1.000
_cell.angle_alpha   90.00
_cell.angle_beta   90.00
_cell.angle_gamma   90.00
#
_symmetry.space_group_name_H-M   'P 1'
#
loop_
_entity.id
_entity.type
_entity.pdbx_description
1 polymer ?
#
loop_
_entity_poly.entity_id
_entity_poly.type
_entity_poly.pdbx_seq_one_letter_code
_entity_poly.pdbx_strand_id
1 'polypeptide(L)'
;MKRLFAALAIWLGLAIPASAQTVSPWTETLVSVENLDQASRLFRELGSWEIKSEGKVATAELRYWKLPATASGRYQLICAPATETGCIRFVRLEGVGPQAPVRLALRAWDTGGIFSIMVRSDNVPQLFSDAIAMGWWAESQPIRFQFGTSDLRNVVLTGPHGINLAVYERITPDFTAFPVGRISQGFNSMRMVRDKALARAFYEQKLGFSVLFDSGREPPEPAPSNFGIPLNRTPDIKRSAAALQPRPGETGRVEVMQIEGFTGLDVSREARLPNLGIISVRYPVDDLRAYRQQIEARGVIVDYAASSVTIGAIGTVDLFAVRDPDGNITEFYQKSHEKPQ
;
A
#
# COMPACT_ATOMS: atom_id res chain seq x y z
N MET A 1 -37.06 45.23 -49.81
CA MET A 1 -35.94 44.63 -49.06
C MET A 1 -36.43 44.18 -47.68
N LYS A 2 -36.71 42.88 -47.48
CA LYS A 2 -36.96 42.30 -46.16
C LYS A 2 -35.98 41.15 -45.98
N ARG A 3 -35.07 41.29 -45.02
CA ARG A 3 -34.05 40.28 -44.68
C ARG A 3 -34.68 39.19 -43.81
N LEU A 4 -34.51 37.93 -44.22
CA LEU A 4 -34.73 36.75 -43.36
C LEU A 4 -33.64 36.73 -42.29
N PHE A 5 -34.02 36.63 -41.01
CA PHE A 5 -33.13 36.22 -39.93
C PHE A 5 -33.43 34.77 -39.59
N ALA A 6 -32.45 33.88 -39.79
CA ALA A 6 -32.47 32.51 -39.28
C ALA A 6 -32.00 32.52 -37.82
N ALA A 7 -32.82 31.98 -36.91
CA ALA A 7 -32.45 31.78 -35.52
C ALA A 7 -31.69 30.44 -35.39
N LEU A 8 -30.42 30.51 -35.02
CA LEU A 8 -29.60 29.36 -34.67
C LEU A 8 -29.88 29.00 -33.20
N ALA A 9 -30.50 27.86 -32.95
CA ALA A 9 -30.68 27.34 -31.60
C ALA A 9 -29.39 26.65 -31.13
N ILE A 10 -28.67 27.29 -30.22
CA ILE A 10 -27.50 26.69 -29.54
C ILE A 10 -28.04 25.81 -28.40
N TRP A 11 -27.95 24.49 -28.56
CA TRP A 11 -28.15 23.54 -27.48
C TRP A 11 -26.92 23.56 -26.57
N LEU A 12 -27.00 24.29 -25.45
CA LEU A 12 -26.09 24.13 -24.32
C LEU A 12 -26.50 22.87 -23.55
N GLY A 13 -25.88 21.74 -23.90
CA GLY A 13 -25.96 20.54 -23.07
C GLY A 13 -25.33 20.83 -21.70
N LEU A 14 -26.17 20.87 -20.66
CA LEU A 14 -25.71 20.87 -19.27
C LEU A 14 -24.99 19.54 -19.02
N ALA A 15 -23.66 19.59 -18.96
CA ALA A 15 -22.85 18.48 -18.46
C ALA A 15 -23.22 18.28 -16.99
N ILE A 16 -23.97 17.22 -16.71
CA ILE A 16 -24.18 16.74 -15.34
C ILE A 16 -22.78 16.42 -14.79
N PRO A 17 -22.35 16.99 -13.66
CA PRO A 17 -21.05 16.64 -13.09
C PRO A 17 -21.05 15.14 -12.83
N ALA A 18 -20.07 14.43 -13.42
CA ALA A 18 -19.85 13.03 -13.11
C ALA A 18 -19.70 12.89 -11.59
N SER A 19 -20.45 11.98 -10.97
CA SER A 19 -20.27 11.66 -9.55
C SER A 19 -18.80 11.41 -9.27
N ALA A 20 -18.29 11.91 -8.14
CA ALA A 20 -16.94 11.58 -7.70
C ALA A 20 -16.83 10.06 -7.60
N GLN A 21 -15.88 9.49 -8.34
CA GLN A 21 -15.67 8.05 -8.36
C GLN A 21 -15.14 7.59 -7.00
N THR A 22 -15.68 6.48 -6.52
CA THR A 22 -15.40 5.93 -5.20
C THR A 22 -14.27 4.91 -5.28
N VAL A 23 -13.20 5.19 -4.55
CA VAL A 23 -12.11 4.23 -4.32
C VAL A 23 -12.41 3.48 -3.04
N SER A 24 -12.55 2.16 -3.12
CA SER A 24 -12.73 1.30 -1.95
C SER A 24 -11.39 0.96 -1.30
N PRO A 25 -11.34 0.55 -0.02
CA PRO A 25 -10.10 0.10 0.61
C PRO A 25 -9.39 -0.97 -0.22
N TRP A 26 -8.07 -0.94 -0.25
CA TRP A 26 -7.31 -1.91 -1.02
C TRP A 26 -7.59 -3.34 -0.53
N THR A 27 -7.77 -4.26 -1.48
CA THR A 27 -8.09 -5.66 -1.19
C THR A 27 -6.85 -6.45 -0.84
N GLU A 28 -5.76 -6.20 -1.56
CA GLU A 28 -4.50 -6.91 -1.37
C GLU A 28 -3.27 -6.03 -1.56
N THR A 29 -2.21 -6.41 -0.85
CA THR A 29 -0.83 -6.01 -1.13
C THR A 29 -0.14 -7.10 -1.94
N LEU A 30 0.57 -6.73 -3.01
CA LEU A 30 1.42 -7.62 -3.79
C LEU A 30 2.83 -7.67 -3.21
N VAL A 31 3.31 -8.87 -2.87
CA VAL A 31 4.64 -9.10 -2.29
C VAL A 31 5.37 -10.16 -3.09
N SER A 32 6.54 -9.83 -3.64
CA SER A 32 7.36 -10.74 -4.43
C SER A 32 8.38 -11.46 -3.55
N VAL A 33 8.44 -12.78 -3.63
CA VAL A 33 9.24 -13.62 -2.73
C VAL A 33 9.83 -14.82 -3.46
N GLU A 34 10.92 -15.36 -2.91
CA GLU A 34 11.53 -16.59 -3.41
C GLU A 34 10.81 -17.86 -2.89
N ASN A 35 10.18 -17.77 -1.72
CA ASN A 35 9.52 -18.90 -1.07
C ASN A 35 8.18 -18.44 -0.44
N LEU A 36 7.08 -18.97 -0.98
CA LEU A 36 5.72 -18.61 -0.55
C LEU A 36 5.45 -19.01 0.90
N ASP A 37 5.84 -20.23 1.30
CA ASP A 37 5.57 -20.76 2.64
C ASP A 37 6.39 -20.02 3.70
N GLN A 38 7.67 -19.75 3.43
CA GLN A 38 8.51 -19.00 4.36
C GLN A 38 7.99 -17.58 4.58
N ALA A 39 7.58 -16.90 3.50
CA ALA A 39 7.10 -15.53 3.58
C ALA A 39 5.73 -15.40 4.27
N SER A 40 4.84 -16.39 4.10
CA SER A 40 3.50 -16.38 4.70
C SER A 40 3.46 -16.94 6.13
N ARG A 41 4.54 -17.58 6.59
CA ARG A 41 4.61 -18.31 7.87
C ARG A 41 4.18 -17.51 9.08
N LEU A 42 4.69 -16.28 9.24
CA LEU A 42 4.35 -15.41 10.38
C LEU A 42 2.83 -15.21 10.50
N PHE A 43 2.19 -14.87 9.39
CA PHE A 43 0.77 -14.58 9.33
C PHE A 43 -0.07 -15.83 9.60
N ARG A 44 0.33 -16.98 9.06
CA ARG A 44 -0.38 -18.25 9.23
C ARG A 44 -0.25 -18.80 10.65
N GLU A 45 0.98 -18.89 11.16
CA GLU A 45 1.25 -19.52 12.46
C GLU A 45 0.92 -18.60 13.64
N LEU A 46 1.20 -17.30 13.55
CA LEU A 46 0.97 -16.36 14.65
C LEU A 46 -0.31 -15.53 14.45
N GLY A 47 -0.67 -15.21 13.21
CA GLY A 47 -1.85 -14.37 12.92
C GLY A 47 -3.14 -15.15 12.69
N SER A 48 -3.08 -16.48 12.59
CA SER A 48 -4.20 -17.33 12.14
C SER A 48 -4.75 -16.92 10.76
N TRP A 49 -3.91 -16.31 9.91
CA TRP A 49 -4.31 -15.99 8.55
C TRP A 49 -4.50 -17.26 7.72
N GLU A 50 -5.50 -17.23 6.85
CA GLU A 50 -5.89 -18.37 6.03
C GLU A 50 -5.50 -18.15 4.58
N ILE A 51 -5.10 -19.22 3.90
CA ILE A 51 -4.95 -19.23 2.45
C ILE A 51 -6.35 -19.18 1.85
N LYS A 52 -6.68 -18.06 1.20
CA LYS A 52 -7.96 -17.88 0.51
C LYS A 52 -7.93 -18.39 -0.93
N SER A 53 -6.75 -18.34 -1.56
CA SER A 53 -6.55 -18.82 -2.92
C SER A 53 -5.07 -18.99 -3.21
N GLU A 54 -4.73 -19.95 -4.06
CA GLU A 54 -3.37 -20.19 -4.53
C GLU A 54 -3.40 -20.82 -5.92
N GLY A 55 -2.30 -20.70 -6.67
CA GLY A 55 -2.21 -21.30 -7.99
C GLY A 55 -1.14 -20.66 -8.86
N LYS A 56 -1.26 -20.88 -10.18
CA LYS A 56 -0.40 -20.24 -11.17
C LYS A 56 -0.84 -18.80 -11.39
N VAL A 57 0.12 -17.90 -11.54
CA VAL A 57 -0.15 -16.54 -12.02
C VAL A 57 -0.54 -16.62 -13.49
N ALA A 58 -1.65 -15.97 -13.86
CA ALA A 58 -2.12 -15.98 -15.25
C ALA A 58 -1.14 -15.25 -16.17
N THR A 59 -0.98 -15.73 -17.41
CA THR A 59 -0.13 -15.07 -18.41
C THR A 59 -0.54 -13.61 -18.66
N ALA A 60 -1.84 -13.30 -18.58
CA ALA A 60 -2.32 -11.92 -18.70
C ALA A 60 -1.82 -11.02 -17.57
N GLU A 61 -1.74 -11.53 -16.34
CA GLU A 61 -1.24 -10.79 -15.18
C GLU A 61 0.29 -10.58 -15.28
N LEU A 62 1.04 -11.60 -15.69
CA LEU A 62 2.48 -11.48 -15.97
C LEU A 62 2.79 -10.42 -17.03
N ARG A 63 2.01 -10.38 -18.12
CA ARG A 63 2.13 -9.35 -19.17
C ARG A 63 1.74 -7.96 -18.68
N TYR A 64 0.73 -7.87 -17.83
CA TYR A 64 0.34 -6.60 -17.21
C TYR A 64 1.51 -6.00 -16.41
N TRP A 65 2.22 -6.83 -15.64
CA TRP A 65 3.45 -6.45 -14.94
C TRP A 65 4.67 -6.22 -15.83
N LYS A 66 4.52 -6.28 -17.16
CA LYS A 66 5.60 -6.10 -18.15
C LYS A 66 6.75 -7.09 -17.99
N LEU A 67 6.47 -8.29 -17.49
CA LEU A 67 7.47 -9.35 -17.38
C LEU A 67 7.75 -10.00 -18.74
N PRO A 68 8.95 -10.58 -18.94
CA PRO A 68 9.29 -11.31 -20.17
C PRO A 68 8.30 -12.42 -20.49
N ALA A 69 8.17 -12.78 -21.78
CA ALA A 69 7.28 -13.88 -22.20
C ALA A 69 7.70 -15.25 -21.64
N THR A 70 8.96 -15.40 -21.20
CA THR A 70 9.49 -16.59 -20.50
C THR A 70 9.07 -16.66 -19.04
N ALA A 71 8.48 -15.59 -18.49
CA ALA A 71 8.10 -15.54 -17.09
C ALA A 71 6.99 -16.53 -16.79
N SER A 72 7.09 -17.16 -15.63
CA SER A 72 5.99 -17.90 -15.01
C SER A 72 5.97 -17.58 -13.52
N GLY A 73 4.87 -17.91 -12.84
CA GLY A 73 4.82 -17.70 -11.41
C GLY A 73 3.73 -18.49 -10.71
N ARG A 74 3.88 -18.59 -9.39
CA ARG A 74 2.84 -19.07 -8.47
C ARG A 74 2.51 -17.98 -7.48
N TYR A 75 1.27 -17.98 -6.99
CA TYR A 75 0.85 -17.07 -5.95
C TYR A 75 0.18 -17.81 -4.80
N GLN A 76 0.19 -17.17 -3.64
CA GLN A 76 -0.62 -17.51 -2.48
C GLN A 76 -1.24 -16.23 -1.93
N LEU A 77 -2.56 -16.16 -1.91
CA LEU A 77 -3.34 -15.09 -1.27
C LEU A 77 -3.71 -15.55 0.14
N ILE A 78 -3.25 -14.79 1.13
CA ILE A 78 -3.64 -14.99 2.53
C ILE A 78 -4.39 -13.77 3.07
N CYS A 79 -5.35 -14.01 3.95
CA CYS A 79 -6.12 -12.95 4.61
C CYS A 79 -6.29 -13.25 6.10
N ALA A 80 -6.42 -12.20 6.90
CA ALA A 80 -6.83 -12.34 8.30
C ALA A 80 -8.26 -12.94 8.38
N PRO A 81 -8.61 -13.63 9.48
CA PRO A 81 -9.93 -14.24 9.65
C PRO A 81 -11.09 -13.28 9.38
N ALA A 82 -12.09 -13.73 8.62
CA ALA A 82 -13.31 -12.98 8.30
C ALA A 82 -13.11 -11.60 7.63
N THR A 83 -12.00 -11.41 6.88
CA THR A 83 -11.73 -10.17 6.13
C THR A 83 -11.50 -10.43 4.64
N GLU A 84 -11.88 -9.45 3.81
CA GLU A 84 -11.66 -9.45 2.35
C GLU A 84 -10.78 -8.28 1.88
N THR A 85 -10.40 -7.41 2.81
CA THR A 85 -9.50 -6.27 2.58
C THR A 85 -8.24 -6.47 3.41
N GLY A 86 -7.14 -5.83 3.03
CA GLY A 86 -5.94 -5.94 3.86
C GLY A 86 -5.16 -7.23 3.67
N CYS A 87 -5.49 -8.03 2.65
CA CYS A 87 -4.87 -9.32 2.38
C CYS A 87 -3.45 -9.15 1.82
N ILE A 88 -2.66 -10.23 1.84
CA ILE A 88 -1.33 -10.27 1.25
C ILE A 88 -1.30 -11.34 0.17
N ARG A 89 -0.96 -10.94 -1.04
CA ARG A 89 -0.69 -11.80 -2.18
C ARG A 89 0.80 -11.96 -2.34
N PHE A 90 1.32 -13.11 -1.92
CA PHE A 90 2.69 -13.49 -2.20
C PHE A 90 2.79 -14.04 -3.62
N VAL A 91 3.82 -13.63 -4.36
CA VAL A 91 4.12 -14.16 -5.70
C VAL A 91 5.56 -14.63 -5.77
N ARG A 92 5.75 -15.81 -6.32
CA ARG A 92 7.06 -16.35 -6.68
C ARG A 92 7.16 -16.41 -8.20
N LEU A 93 8.20 -15.81 -8.74
CA LEU A 93 8.42 -15.70 -10.19
C LEU A 93 9.60 -16.58 -10.61
N GLU A 94 9.52 -17.09 -11.84
CA GLU A 94 10.58 -17.87 -12.49
C GLU A 94 10.73 -17.38 -13.94
N GLY A 95 11.91 -17.54 -14.55
CA GLY A 95 12.16 -17.11 -15.93
C GLY A 95 12.20 -15.59 -16.13
N VAL A 96 12.47 -14.83 -15.07
CA VAL A 96 12.46 -13.35 -15.03
C VAL A 96 13.85 -12.72 -14.93
N GLY A 97 14.91 -13.52 -14.99
CA GLY A 97 16.30 -13.06 -14.77
C GLY A 97 16.62 -12.87 -13.28
N PRO A 98 17.72 -12.17 -12.96
CA PRO A 98 18.12 -11.91 -11.58
C PRO A 98 17.05 -11.12 -10.80
N GLN A 99 16.87 -11.48 -9.55
CA GLN A 99 15.98 -10.79 -8.61
C GLN A 99 16.82 -10.32 -7.42
N ALA A 100 16.52 -9.13 -6.91
CA ALA A 100 17.13 -8.61 -5.69
C ALA A 100 16.04 -8.07 -4.76
N PRO A 101 16.21 -8.12 -3.42
CA PRO A 101 15.33 -7.39 -2.51
C PRO A 101 15.37 -5.89 -2.80
N VAL A 102 14.20 -5.28 -3.01
CA VAL A 102 14.05 -3.84 -3.26
C VAL A 102 14.70 -3.04 -2.13
N ARG A 103 14.54 -3.50 -0.89
CA ARG A 103 15.05 -2.84 0.31
C ARG A 103 16.26 -3.54 0.93
N LEU A 104 17.14 -4.12 0.11
CA LEU A 104 18.39 -4.71 0.59
C LEU A 104 19.31 -3.64 1.21
N ALA A 105 19.70 -3.83 2.47
CA ALA A 105 20.61 -2.95 3.21
C ALA A 105 20.15 -1.48 3.36
N LEU A 106 18.87 -1.19 3.15
CA LEU A 106 18.31 0.15 3.26
C LEU A 106 17.99 0.55 4.71
N ARG A 107 17.74 1.84 4.90
CA ARG A 107 17.31 2.49 6.14
C ARG A 107 15.88 2.99 5.99
N ALA A 108 15.31 3.43 7.11
CA ALA A 108 13.97 4.00 7.14
C ALA A 108 13.87 5.26 6.27
N TRP A 109 14.92 6.08 6.16
CA TRP A 109 14.90 7.30 5.35
C TRP A 109 15.23 7.10 3.86
N ASP A 110 15.46 5.86 3.41
CA ASP A 110 15.64 5.56 1.98
C ASP A 110 14.28 5.47 1.28
N THR A 111 14.18 6.14 0.13
CA THR A 111 12.91 6.41 -0.55
C THR A 111 12.67 5.46 -1.71
N GLY A 112 11.41 5.31 -2.08
CA GLY A 112 10.99 4.41 -3.16
C GLY A 112 10.64 3.01 -2.67
N GLY A 113 9.57 2.46 -3.26
CA GLY A 113 8.95 1.23 -2.81
C GLY A 113 8.21 1.35 -1.48
N ILE A 114 7.16 0.54 -1.31
CA ILE A 114 6.39 0.52 -0.07
C ILE A 114 7.31 0.04 1.05
N PHE A 115 7.43 0.84 2.10
CA PHE A 115 8.32 0.56 3.22
C PHE A 115 7.76 -0.55 4.09
N SER A 116 6.48 -0.45 4.48
CA SER A 116 5.83 -1.44 5.34
C SER A 116 4.34 -1.57 5.08
N ILE A 117 3.79 -2.72 5.43
CA ILE A 117 2.36 -2.87 5.67
C ILE A 117 2.11 -2.75 7.16
N MET A 118 1.10 -1.99 7.53
CA MET A 118 0.72 -1.80 8.93
C MET A 118 -0.45 -2.70 9.28
N VAL A 119 -0.30 -3.38 10.43
CA VAL A 119 -1.28 -4.26 11.03
C VAL A 119 -1.48 -3.87 12.49
N ARG A 120 -2.57 -4.33 13.08
CA ARG A 120 -2.81 -4.23 14.52
C ARG A 120 -2.55 -5.57 15.20
N SER A 121 -2.21 -5.50 16.48
CA SER A 121 -2.09 -6.65 17.36
C SER A 121 -2.71 -6.31 18.72
N ASP A 122 -3.33 -7.31 19.34
CA ASP A 122 -3.84 -7.23 20.71
C ASP A 122 -2.73 -7.30 21.76
N ASN A 123 -1.54 -7.80 21.39
CA ASN A 123 -0.38 -7.92 22.27
C ASN A 123 0.93 -7.84 21.47
N VAL A 124 1.40 -6.61 21.24
CA VAL A 124 2.66 -6.38 20.52
C VAL A 124 3.87 -7.04 21.20
N PRO A 125 4.06 -6.98 22.54
CA PRO A 125 5.21 -7.62 23.18
C PRO A 125 5.31 -9.13 22.93
N GLN A 126 4.19 -9.85 23.04
CA GLN A 126 4.18 -11.29 22.79
C GLN A 126 4.41 -11.60 21.31
N LEU A 127 3.73 -10.88 20.41
CA LEU A 127 3.94 -11.05 18.97
C LEU A 127 5.38 -10.78 18.57
N PHE A 128 6.00 -9.73 19.14
CA PHE A 128 7.40 -9.40 18.92
C PHE A 128 8.32 -10.55 19.33
N SER A 129 8.20 -11.05 20.56
CA SER A 129 9.03 -12.16 21.05
C SER A 129 8.94 -13.39 20.15
N ASP A 130 7.73 -13.76 19.75
CA ASP A 130 7.50 -14.96 18.94
C ASP A 130 7.94 -14.77 17.48
N ALA A 131 7.84 -13.55 16.94
CA ALA A 131 8.37 -13.22 15.61
C ALA A 131 9.90 -13.29 15.60
N ILE A 132 10.58 -12.75 16.61
CA ILE A 132 12.04 -12.87 16.75
C ILE A 132 12.46 -14.34 16.86
N ALA A 133 11.74 -15.15 17.66
CA ALA A 133 12.00 -16.59 17.75
C ALA A 133 11.79 -17.34 16.42
N MET A 134 10.91 -16.82 15.54
CA MET A 134 10.69 -17.33 14.18
C MET A 134 11.78 -16.90 13.18
N GLY A 135 12.69 -16.01 13.56
CA GLY A 135 13.76 -15.49 12.72
C GLY A 135 13.43 -14.18 12.00
N TRP A 136 12.36 -13.49 12.40
CA TRP A 136 12.19 -12.08 12.03
C TRP A 136 13.14 -11.21 12.85
N TRP A 137 13.35 -9.98 12.40
CA TRP A 137 14.21 -9.01 13.06
C TRP A 137 13.49 -7.68 13.33
N ALA A 138 14.13 -6.78 14.08
CA ALA A 138 13.67 -5.40 14.25
C ALA A 138 14.84 -4.49 14.58
N GLU A 139 14.76 -3.23 14.13
CA GLU A 139 15.73 -2.16 14.47
C GLU A 139 15.47 -1.56 15.86
N SER A 140 14.39 -1.97 16.53
CA SER A 140 13.99 -1.47 17.84
C SER A 140 13.20 -2.51 18.62
N GLN A 141 13.18 -2.36 19.94
CA GLN A 141 12.16 -2.99 20.79
C GLN A 141 10.80 -2.32 20.57
N PRO A 142 9.67 -2.93 20.99
CA PRO A 142 8.38 -2.24 21.01
C PRO A 142 8.42 -0.92 21.80
N ILE A 143 8.02 0.16 21.15
CA ILE A 143 8.02 1.51 21.71
C ILE A 143 6.59 1.96 22.01
N ARG A 144 6.37 2.50 23.21
CA ARG A 144 5.11 3.13 23.61
C ARG A 144 5.17 4.64 23.41
N PHE A 145 4.12 5.22 22.85
CA PHE A 145 4.04 6.66 22.58
C PHE A 145 2.58 7.13 22.49
N GLN A 146 2.39 8.44 22.60
CA GLN A 146 1.09 9.07 22.44
C GLN A 146 0.90 9.56 21.00
N PHE A 147 -0.26 9.28 20.42
CA PHE A 147 -0.68 9.77 19.12
C PHE A 147 -2.09 10.36 19.21
N GLY A 148 -2.18 11.69 19.14
CA GLY A 148 -3.43 12.40 19.45
C GLY A 148 -3.87 12.07 20.88
N THR A 149 -5.07 11.51 21.03
CA THR A 149 -5.64 11.06 22.31
C THR A 149 -5.41 9.57 22.57
N SER A 150 -4.59 8.90 21.76
CA SER A 150 -4.38 7.44 21.84
C SER A 150 -3.02 7.11 22.39
N ASP A 151 -2.99 6.16 23.33
CA ASP A 151 -1.78 5.50 23.79
C ASP A 151 -1.52 4.28 22.92
N LEU A 152 -0.39 4.27 22.22
CA LEU A 152 -0.03 3.26 21.26
C LEU A 152 1.27 2.58 21.66
N ARG A 153 1.40 1.32 21.25
CA ARG A 153 2.68 0.62 21.19
C ARG A 153 2.95 0.20 19.75
N ASN A 154 4.17 0.38 19.28
CA ASN A 154 4.57 0.02 17.92
C ASN A 154 5.94 -0.66 17.86
N VAL A 155 6.09 -1.57 16.90
CA VAL A 155 7.37 -2.09 16.43
C VAL A 155 7.31 -2.29 14.92
N VAL A 156 8.46 -2.22 14.25
CA VAL A 156 8.60 -2.63 12.85
C VAL A 156 9.36 -3.94 12.81
N LEU A 157 8.68 -5.02 12.42
CA LEU A 157 9.28 -6.32 12.21
C LEU A 157 9.77 -6.43 10.75
N THR A 158 10.95 -6.99 10.54
CA THR A 158 11.54 -7.22 9.22
C THR A 158 11.67 -8.72 8.97
N GLY A 159 11.05 -9.18 7.90
CA GLY A 159 11.06 -10.58 7.47
C GLY A 159 11.95 -10.82 6.25
N PRO A 160 11.78 -11.99 5.59
CA PRO A 160 12.48 -12.32 4.35
C PRO A 160 12.39 -11.19 3.31
N HIS A 161 13.46 -11.02 2.53
CA HIS A 161 13.52 -10.04 1.44
C HIS A 161 13.27 -8.57 1.85
N GLY A 162 13.44 -8.24 3.13
CA GLY A 162 13.24 -6.89 3.65
C GLY A 162 11.76 -6.48 3.75
N ILE A 163 10.84 -7.45 3.82
CA ILE A 163 9.41 -7.19 4.05
C ILE A 163 9.26 -6.62 5.45
N ASN A 164 8.83 -5.36 5.57
CA ASN A 164 8.54 -4.77 6.87
C ASN A 164 7.05 -4.85 7.21
N LEU A 165 6.76 -5.26 8.44
CA LEU A 165 5.44 -5.28 9.04
C LEU A 165 5.45 -4.33 10.25
N ALA A 166 4.76 -3.20 10.12
CA ALA A 166 4.64 -2.24 11.22
C ALA A 166 3.42 -2.62 12.08
N VAL A 167 3.66 -3.11 13.30
CA VAL A 167 2.63 -3.66 14.18
C VAL A 167 2.23 -2.62 15.21
N TYR A 168 0.93 -2.33 15.31
CA TYR A 168 0.37 -1.36 16.27
C TYR A 168 -0.56 -2.03 17.28
N GLU A 169 -0.33 -1.80 18.56
CA GLU A 169 -1.28 -2.06 19.63
C GLU A 169 -1.87 -0.72 20.09
N ARG A 170 -3.19 -0.65 20.21
CA ARG A 170 -3.87 0.48 20.83
C ARG A 170 -4.15 0.12 22.29
N ILE A 171 -3.42 0.75 23.20
CA ILE A 171 -3.54 0.50 24.64
C ILE A 171 -4.77 1.22 25.17
N THR A 172 -4.94 2.51 24.83
CA THR A 172 -6.16 3.27 25.15
C THR A 172 -6.46 4.34 24.08
N PRO A 173 -7.74 4.71 23.87
CA PRO A 173 -8.92 3.91 24.22
C PRO A 173 -8.97 2.61 23.40
N ASP A 174 -9.79 1.65 23.81
CA ASP A 174 -9.93 0.37 23.10
C ASP A 174 -10.18 0.54 21.60
N PHE A 175 -9.55 -0.31 20.80
CA PHE A 175 -9.76 -0.32 19.36
C PHE A 175 -10.96 -1.20 19.00
N THR A 176 -11.96 -0.62 18.34
CA THR A 176 -13.25 -1.29 18.06
C THR A 176 -13.64 -1.35 16.59
N ALA A 177 -12.80 -0.85 15.67
CA ALA A 177 -13.19 -0.72 14.26
C ALA A 177 -13.24 -2.05 13.51
N PHE A 178 -12.45 -3.05 13.93
CA PHE A 178 -12.46 -4.41 13.41
C PHE A 178 -11.77 -5.39 14.39
N PRO A 179 -12.00 -6.71 14.26
CA PRO A 179 -11.29 -7.71 15.06
C PRO A 179 -9.79 -7.61 14.86
N VAL A 180 -9.06 -7.35 15.94
CA VAL A 180 -7.60 -7.20 15.89
C VAL A 180 -6.92 -8.56 15.89
N GLY A 181 -7.29 -9.42 16.85
CA GLY A 181 -6.60 -10.68 17.11
C GLY A 181 -5.10 -10.49 17.26
N ARG A 182 -4.34 -11.56 17.01
CA ARG A 182 -2.90 -11.51 17.16
C ARG A 182 -2.19 -10.73 16.05
N ILE A 183 -2.66 -10.87 14.81
CA ILE A 183 -2.26 -10.03 13.66
C ILE A 183 -3.51 -9.73 12.82
N SER A 184 -3.97 -8.48 12.83
CA SER A 184 -5.14 -8.05 12.04
C SER A 184 -4.84 -8.04 10.55
N GLN A 185 -5.86 -7.80 9.71
CA GLN A 185 -5.64 -7.43 8.31
C GLN A 185 -4.75 -6.20 8.18
N GLY A 186 -4.06 -6.08 7.06
CA GLY A 186 -3.34 -4.86 6.72
C GLY A 186 -4.31 -3.69 6.56
N PHE A 187 -4.02 -2.57 7.22
CA PHE A 187 -4.94 -1.43 7.24
C PHE A 187 -4.33 -0.17 6.60
N ASN A 188 -3.01 -0.11 6.49
CA ASN A 188 -2.27 1.00 5.92
C ASN A 188 -0.99 0.53 5.20
N SER A 189 -0.62 1.18 4.11
CA SER A 189 0.67 1.01 3.43
C SER A 189 1.55 2.24 3.67
N MET A 190 2.69 2.07 4.33
CA MET A 190 3.61 3.15 4.64
C MET A 190 4.65 3.32 3.54
N ARG A 191 4.95 4.57 3.16
CA ARG A 191 5.91 4.96 2.12
C ARG A 191 6.87 5.99 2.68
N MET A 192 8.16 5.77 2.46
CA MET A 192 9.21 6.72 2.83
C MET A 192 9.48 7.61 1.62
N VAL A 193 9.31 8.92 1.81
CA VAL A 193 9.22 9.92 0.73
C VAL A 193 10.24 11.02 0.92
N ARG A 194 10.72 11.58 -0.19
CA ARG A 194 11.70 12.69 -0.14
C ARG A 194 11.06 14.00 0.29
N ASP A 195 9.81 14.20 -0.11
CA ASP A 195 9.03 15.39 0.18
C ASP A 195 7.60 14.99 0.56
N LYS A 196 7.26 15.13 1.85
CA LYS A 196 5.91 14.81 2.35
C LYS A 196 4.84 15.65 1.68
N ALA A 197 5.09 16.94 1.42
CA ALA A 197 4.08 17.83 0.87
C ALA A 197 3.71 17.43 -0.57
N LEU A 198 4.71 17.11 -1.39
CA LEU A 198 4.48 16.61 -2.76
C LEU A 198 3.78 15.24 -2.75
N ALA A 199 4.22 14.31 -1.91
CA ALA A 199 3.60 13.00 -1.80
C ALA A 199 2.15 13.11 -1.31
N ARG A 200 1.88 13.89 -0.26
CA ARG A 200 0.52 14.16 0.24
C ARG A 200 -0.35 14.76 -0.87
N ALA A 201 0.12 15.80 -1.55
CA ALA A 201 -0.63 16.45 -2.62
C ALA A 201 -0.98 15.49 -3.76
N PHE A 202 -0.09 14.53 -4.07
CA PHE A 202 -0.39 13.47 -5.03
C PHE A 202 -1.61 12.63 -4.60
N TYR A 203 -1.64 12.08 -3.40
CA TYR A 203 -2.78 11.28 -2.95
C TYR A 203 -4.05 12.13 -2.78
N GLU A 204 -3.93 13.30 -2.17
CA GLU A 204 -5.07 14.17 -1.86
C GLU A 204 -5.67 14.79 -3.12
N GLN A 205 -4.86 15.51 -3.88
CA GLN A 205 -5.34 16.37 -4.97
C GLN A 205 -5.40 15.63 -6.30
N LYS A 206 -4.57 14.60 -6.49
CA LYS A 206 -4.51 13.86 -7.75
C LYS A 206 -5.37 12.59 -7.69
N LEU A 207 -5.15 11.75 -6.69
CA LEU A 207 -5.92 10.50 -6.51
C LEU A 207 -7.26 10.71 -5.78
N GLY A 208 -7.47 11.85 -5.13
CA GLY A 208 -8.75 12.18 -4.48
C GLY A 208 -8.94 11.53 -3.11
N PHE A 209 -7.86 11.13 -2.44
CA PHE A 209 -7.93 10.59 -1.08
C PHE A 209 -8.15 11.74 -0.09
N SER A 210 -8.76 11.45 1.06
CA SER A 210 -8.90 12.44 2.14
C SER A 210 -7.75 12.33 3.14
N VAL A 211 -7.30 13.47 3.67
CA VAL A 211 -6.27 13.52 4.71
C VAL A 211 -6.90 13.16 6.06
N LEU A 212 -6.36 12.14 6.72
CA LEU A 212 -6.76 11.74 8.06
C LEU A 212 -5.99 12.53 9.12
N PHE A 213 -4.68 12.63 8.95
CA PHE A 213 -3.82 13.47 9.78
C PHE A 213 -2.63 13.97 8.97
N ASP A 214 -2.05 15.08 9.42
CA ASP A 214 -0.80 15.62 8.93
C ASP A 214 0.01 16.13 10.13
N SER A 215 1.17 15.52 10.38
CA SER A 215 2.04 15.81 11.51
C SER A 215 3.48 16.09 11.05
N GLY A 216 4.20 16.85 11.86
CA GLY A 216 5.62 17.17 11.68
C GLY A 216 6.26 17.56 13.00
N ARG A 217 5.82 16.93 14.09
CA ARG A 217 6.25 17.24 15.46
C ARG A 217 7.09 16.09 16.00
N GLU A 218 8.19 16.44 16.63
CA GLU A 218 9.05 15.51 17.36
C GLU A 218 8.83 15.55 18.88
N PRO A 219 9.25 14.49 19.58
CA PRO A 219 9.37 14.57 21.03
C PRO A 219 10.36 15.70 21.39
N PRO A 220 10.06 16.51 22.42
CA PRO A 220 10.93 17.59 22.84
C PRO A 220 12.24 17.09 23.49
N GLU A 221 12.26 15.85 23.95
CA GLU A 221 13.38 15.19 24.63
C GLU A 221 13.77 13.90 23.88
N PRO A 222 15.03 13.43 24.02
CA PRO A 222 15.47 12.19 23.40
C PRO A 222 14.55 11.01 23.76
N ALA A 223 14.01 10.35 22.74
CA ALA A 223 13.11 9.21 22.89
C ALA A 223 13.48 8.10 21.90
N PRO A 224 13.31 6.81 22.24
CA PRO A 224 13.52 5.72 21.29
C PRO A 224 12.68 5.87 20.01
N SER A 225 13.27 5.49 18.87
CA SER A 225 12.61 5.50 17.56
C SER A 225 12.53 4.09 16.97
N ASN A 226 11.37 3.75 16.42
CA ASN A 226 11.13 2.51 15.70
C ASN A 226 11.76 2.48 14.30
N PHE A 227 12.37 3.59 13.88
CA PHE A 227 13.01 3.77 12.58
C PHE A 227 14.55 3.75 12.64
N GLY A 228 15.13 3.30 13.76
CA GLY A 228 16.59 3.19 13.92
C GLY A 228 17.31 4.55 14.00
N ILE A 229 16.60 5.62 14.36
CA ILE A 229 17.21 6.95 14.56
C ILE A 229 18.00 6.92 15.90
N PRO A 230 19.28 7.33 15.91
CA PRO A 230 20.05 7.41 17.16
C PRO A 230 19.34 8.27 18.21
N LEU A 231 19.33 7.79 19.46
CA LEU A 231 18.57 8.40 20.56
C LEU A 231 18.83 9.90 20.69
N ASN A 232 20.11 10.30 20.68
CA ASN A 232 20.55 11.69 20.80
C ASN A 232 20.19 12.60 19.61
N ARG A 233 19.66 12.03 18.51
CA ARG A 233 19.24 12.76 17.31
C ARG A 233 17.73 12.86 17.19
N THR A 234 16.96 12.12 17.99
CA THR A 234 15.48 12.11 17.90
C THR A 234 14.78 13.44 18.18
N PRO A 235 15.33 14.39 18.97
CA PRO A 235 14.75 15.73 19.07
C PRO A 235 14.99 16.60 17.83
N ASP A 236 16.06 16.33 17.08
CA ASP A 236 16.51 17.17 15.96
C ASP A 236 16.02 16.68 14.58
N ILE A 237 15.75 15.38 14.46
CA ILE A 237 15.39 14.71 13.21
C ILE A 237 13.87 14.54 13.14
N LYS A 238 13.23 15.29 12.24
CA LYS A 238 11.77 15.31 12.15
C LYS A 238 11.22 14.17 11.32
N ARG A 239 10.31 13.40 11.90
CA ARG A 239 9.45 12.39 11.30
C ARG A 239 8.14 13.08 10.90
N SER A 240 8.18 13.71 9.75
CA SER A 240 7.02 14.35 9.16
C SER A 240 6.16 13.29 8.46
N ALA A 241 4.95 13.05 8.96
CA ALA A 241 4.06 12.02 8.44
C ALA A 241 2.67 12.57 8.08
N ALA A 242 2.04 11.99 7.07
CA ALA A 242 0.63 12.21 6.78
C ALA A 242 -0.01 10.88 6.38
N ALA A 243 -1.19 10.59 6.92
CA ALA A 243 -2.01 9.47 6.47
C ALA A 243 -3.20 9.96 5.66
N LEU A 244 -3.46 9.26 4.56
CA LEU A 244 -4.57 9.51 3.66
C LEU A 244 -5.42 8.24 3.54
N GLN A 245 -6.71 8.44 3.26
CA GLN A 245 -7.67 7.35 3.18
C GLN A 245 -8.56 7.52 1.92
N PRO A 246 -8.82 6.42 1.18
CA PRO A 246 -9.68 6.45 -0.01
C PRO A 246 -11.14 6.70 0.37
N ARG A 247 -11.53 6.27 1.58
CA ARG A 247 -12.81 6.58 2.22
C ARG A 247 -12.61 6.70 3.74
N PRO A 248 -13.51 7.38 4.47
CA PRO A 248 -13.46 7.42 5.93
C PRO A 248 -13.43 6.01 6.54
N GLY A 249 -12.46 5.76 7.43
CA GLY A 249 -12.35 4.49 8.14
C GLY A 249 -10.91 4.09 8.45
N GLU A 250 -10.73 2.88 9.00
CA GLU A 250 -9.40 2.36 9.37
C GLU A 250 -8.69 1.61 8.25
N THR A 251 -9.41 1.13 7.24
CA THR A 251 -8.87 0.26 6.19
C THR A 251 -8.52 1.03 4.93
N GLY A 252 -7.52 0.52 4.20
CA GLY A 252 -7.20 1.03 2.87
C GLY A 252 -6.29 2.26 2.86
N ARG A 253 -5.66 2.61 3.98
CA ARG A 253 -4.89 3.85 4.10
C ARG A 253 -3.57 3.80 3.35
N VAL A 254 -3.05 4.99 3.05
CA VAL A 254 -1.66 5.23 2.67
C VAL A 254 -1.06 6.21 3.66
N GLU A 255 0.13 5.92 4.17
CA GLU A 255 0.92 6.85 4.96
C GLU A 255 2.20 7.21 4.22
N VAL A 256 2.47 8.50 4.16
CA VAL A 256 3.71 9.05 3.61
C VAL A 256 4.51 9.66 4.75
N MET A 257 5.78 9.30 4.86
CA MET A 257 6.67 9.81 5.89
C MET A 257 7.99 10.28 5.29
N GLN A 258 8.38 11.50 5.64
CA GLN A 258 9.69 12.06 5.38
C GLN A 258 10.46 12.11 6.70
N ILE A 259 11.68 11.60 6.72
CA ILE A 259 12.62 11.80 7.82
C ILE A 259 13.52 12.98 7.47
N GLU A 260 13.12 14.18 7.89
CA GLU A 260 13.84 15.42 7.64
C GLU A 260 15.20 15.44 8.35
N GLY A 261 16.22 15.93 7.65
CA GLY A 261 17.59 15.94 8.16
C GLY A 261 18.41 14.71 7.77
N PHE A 262 17.82 13.70 7.14
CA PHE A 262 18.54 12.60 6.50
C PHE A 262 18.42 12.64 4.98
N THR A 263 19.46 12.14 4.32
CA THR A 263 19.48 11.85 2.89
C THR A 263 19.70 10.36 2.73
N GLY A 264 18.79 9.71 2.01
CA GLY A 264 18.83 8.28 1.74
C GLY A 264 19.10 7.97 0.28
N LEU A 265 19.18 6.67 -0.02
CA LEU A 265 19.15 6.12 -1.36
C LEU A 265 17.73 6.19 -1.93
N ASP A 266 17.65 6.27 -3.26
CA ASP A 266 16.41 6.16 -4.02
C ASP A 266 16.37 4.80 -4.72
N VAL A 267 15.39 3.97 -4.37
CA VAL A 267 15.17 2.64 -4.97
C VAL A 267 13.87 2.56 -5.79
N SER A 268 13.35 3.71 -6.22
CA SER A 268 12.12 3.82 -7.02
C SER A 268 12.16 3.02 -8.33
N ARG A 269 13.34 2.87 -8.93
CA ARG A 269 13.54 2.12 -10.19
C ARG A 269 13.47 0.61 -9.96
N GLU A 270 13.96 0.17 -8.81
CA GLU A 270 14.02 -1.22 -8.39
C GLU A 270 12.70 -1.67 -7.74
N ALA A 271 11.89 -0.74 -7.22
CA ALA A 271 10.59 -0.98 -6.59
C ALA A 271 9.49 -1.41 -7.58
N ARG A 272 9.70 -2.55 -8.23
CA ARG A 272 8.80 -3.22 -9.17
C ARG A 272 9.19 -4.68 -9.34
N LEU A 273 8.28 -5.49 -9.87
CA LEU A 273 8.63 -6.84 -10.30
C LEU A 273 9.74 -6.80 -11.39
N PRO A 274 10.66 -7.78 -11.41
CA PRO A 274 10.65 -9.02 -10.62
C PRO A 274 11.37 -8.94 -9.27
N ASN A 275 11.78 -7.75 -8.80
CA ASN A 275 12.46 -7.62 -7.51
C ASN A 275 11.59 -8.07 -6.34
N LEU A 276 12.24 -8.38 -5.21
CA LEU A 276 11.64 -9.04 -4.05
C LEU A 276 11.25 -7.99 -2.99
N GLY A 277 10.19 -8.26 -2.23
CA GLY A 277 9.63 -7.35 -1.23
C GLY A 277 8.24 -6.83 -1.59
N ILE A 278 7.81 -5.76 -0.92
CA ILE A 278 6.47 -5.17 -1.10
C ILE A 278 6.45 -4.30 -2.37
N ILE A 279 5.57 -4.63 -3.31
CA ILE A 279 5.55 -4.03 -4.65
C ILE A 279 4.44 -2.98 -4.79
N SER A 280 3.20 -3.35 -4.48
CA SER A 280 2.04 -2.51 -4.74
C SER A 280 0.87 -2.87 -3.82
N VAL A 281 -0.14 -2.00 -3.82
CA VAL A 281 -1.47 -2.25 -3.24
C VAL A 281 -2.55 -2.04 -4.30
N ARG A 282 -3.60 -2.87 -4.29
CA ARG A 282 -4.67 -2.88 -5.30
C ARG A 282 -6.00 -2.39 -4.73
N TYR A 283 -6.51 -1.30 -5.27
CA TYR A 283 -7.78 -0.66 -4.88
C TYR A 283 -8.90 -1.01 -5.86
N PRO A 284 -10.04 -1.54 -5.40
CA PRO A 284 -11.24 -1.60 -6.22
C PRO A 284 -11.79 -0.19 -6.45
N VAL A 285 -12.28 0.05 -7.67
CA VAL A 285 -13.02 1.24 -8.05
C VAL A 285 -14.29 0.86 -8.80
N ASP A 286 -15.33 1.68 -8.67
CA ASP A 286 -16.65 1.35 -9.24
C ASP A 286 -16.69 1.55 -10.77
N ASP A 287 -16.12 2.65 -11.27
CA ASP A 287 -15.89 2.89 -12.70
C ASP A 287 -14.42 3.26 -12.94
N LEU A 288 -13.64 2.28 -13.36
CA LEU A 288 -12.21 2.41 -13.62
C LEU A 288 -11.93 3.38 -14.76
N ARG A 289 -12.79 3.41 -15.79
CA ARG A 289 -12.59 4.27 -16.96
C ARG A 289 -12.80 5.73 -16.56
N ALA A 290 -13.88 6.03 -15.85
CA ALA A 290 -14.16 7.38 -15.37
C ALA A 290 -13.10 7.83 -14.36
N TYR A 291 -12.69 6.96 -13.42
CA TYR A 291 -11.67 7.29 -12.44
C TYR A 291 -10.31 7.57 -13.11
N ARG A 292 -9.92 6.75 -14.09
CA ARG A 292 -8.72 6.98 -14.90
C ARG A 292 -8.74 8.34 -15.58
N GLN A 293 -9.82 8.67 -16.29
CA GLN A 293 -9.96 9.97 -16.96
C GLN A 293 -9.87 11.14 -15.96
N GLN A 294 -10.46 10.98 -14.78
CA GLN A 294 -10.44 11.99 -13.72
C GLN A 294 -9.01 12.26 -13.21
N ILE A 295 -8.23 11.22 -12.94
CA ILE A 295 -6.86 11.39 -12.43
C ILE A 295 -5.88 11.85 -13.52
N GLU A 296 -6.07 11.40 -14.77
CA GLU A 296 -5.28 11.88 -15.93
C GLU A 296 -5.54 13.38 -16.16
N ALA A 297 -6.79 13.85 -16.03
CA ALA A 297 -7.12 15.27 -16.09
C ALA A 297 -6.49 16.09 -14.95
N ARG A 298 -6.14 15.45 -13.83
CA ARG A 298 -5.37 16.05 -12.74
C ARG A 298 -3.85 15.98 -12.96
N GLY A 299 -3.39 15.36 -14.04
CA GLY A 299 -1.97 15.23 -14.39
C GLY A 299 -1.30 13.96 -13.85
N VAL A 300 -2.07 12.94 -13.44
CA VAL A 300 -1.49 11.63 -13.11
C VAL A 300 -1.14 10.89 -14.39
N ILE A 301 0.07 10.34 -14.44
CA ILE A 301 0.52 9.47 -15.54
C ILE A 301 0.26 8.02 -15.14
N VAL A 302 -0.47 7.30 -15.99
CA VAL A 302 -0.64 5.85 -15.88
C VAL A 302 0.67 5.17 -16.28
N ASP A 303 1.25 4.38 -15.37
CA ASP A 303 2.52 3.67 -15.59
C ASP A 303 2.30 2.47 -16.53
N TYR A 304 1.29 1.65 -16.24
CA TYR A 304 0.86 0.57 -17.11
C TYR A 304 -0.60 0.21 -16.86
N ALA A 305 -1.27 -0.31 -17.89
CA ALA A 305 -2.67 -0.72 -17.84
C ALA A 305 -2.90 -1.97 -18.68
N ALA A 306 -3.95 -2.71 -18.36
CA ALA A 306 -4.43 -3.84 -19.15
C ALA A 306 -5.94 -4.04 -18.94
N SER A 307 -6.56 -4.72 -19.89
CA SER A 307 -7.96 -5.14 -19.82
C SER A 307 -8.07 -6.65 -19.83
N SER A 308 -9.16 -7.17 -19.25
CA SER A 308 -9.46 -8.60 -19.21
C SER A 308 -8.32 -9.45 -18.63
N VAL A 309 -7.73 -8.99 -17.53
CA VAL A 309 -6.68 -9.70 -16.80
C VAL A 309 -7.32 -10.60 -15.75
N THR A 310 -7.13 -11.91 -15.87
CA THR A 310 -7.55 -12.86 -14.84
C THR A 310 -6.56 -12.81 -13.67
N ILE A 311 -7.06 -12.46 -12.48
CA ILE A 311 -6.32 -12.47 -11.22
C ILE A 311 -7.00 -13.45 -10.27
N GLY A 312 -6.23 -14.38 -9.69
CA GLY A 312 -6.77 -15.38 -8.78
C GLY A 312 -7.54 -14.78 -7.59
N ALA A 313 -8.64 -15.39 -7.17
CA ALA A 313 -9.59 -14.88 -6.16
C ALA A 313 -10.35 -13.59 -6.51
N ILE A 314 -9.80 -12.70 -7.35
CA ILE A 314 -10.47 -11.46 -7.75
C ILE A 314 -11.39 -11.70 -8.96
N GLY A 315 -10.95 -12.52 -9.92
CA GLY A 315 -11.63 -12.78 -11.19
C GLY A 315 -10.98 -12.05 -12.36
N THR A 316 -11.71 -11.89 -13.46
CA THR A 316 -11.26 -11.10 -14.62
C THR A 316 -11.53 -9.62 -14.37
N VAL A 317 -10.50 -8.80 -14.51
CA VAL A 317 -10.56 -7.35 -14.23
C VAL A 317 -9.94 -6.53 -15.33
N ASP A 318 -10.37 -5.28 -15.42
CA ASP A 318 -9.58 -4.22 -16.02
C ASP A 318 -8.80 -3.51 -14.91
N LEU A 319 -7.57 -3.09 -15.18
CA LEU A 319 -6.73 -2.45 -14.17
C LEU A 319 -5.65 -1.54 -14.75
N PHE A 320 -5.20 -0.60 -13.92
CA PHE A 320 -4.04 0.24 -14.21
C PHE A 320 -3.23 0.54 -12.94
N ALA A 321 -1.95 0.85 -13.13
CA ALA A 321 -1.03 1.26 -12.10
C ALA A 321 -0.61 2.73 -12.29
N VAL A 322 -0.35 3.41 -11.18
CA VAL A 322 0.25 4.74 -11.14
C VAL A 322 1.44 4.73 -10.19
N ARG A 323 2.35 5.69 -10.37
CA ARG A 323 3.44 5.95 -9.45
C ARG A 323 3.26 7.30 -8.76
N ASP A 324 3.56 7.33 -7.48
CA ASP A 324 3.72 8.60 -6.76
C ASP A 324 5.09 9.24 -7.08
N PRO A 325 5.39 10.46 -6.60
CA PRO A 325 6.64 11.17 -6.89
C PRO A 325 7.93 10.41 -6.49
N ASP A 326 7.85 9.44 -5.58
CA ASP A 326 8.97 8.60 -5.16
C ASP A 326 8.88 7.19 -5.76
N GLY A 327 8.04 6.99 -6.77
CA GLY A 327 7.96 5.77 -7.57
C GLY A 327 7.19 4.61 -6.94
N ASN A 328 6.48 4.83 -5.83
CA ASN A 328 5.66 3.80 -5.19
C ASN A 328 4.45 3.45 -6.06
N ILE A 329 4.17 2.16 -6.22
CA ILE A 329 3.12 1.68 -7.11
C ILE A 329 1.78 1.59 -6.38
N THR A 330 0.74 2.15 -6.99
CA THR A 330 -0.65 1.95 -6.58
C THR A 330 -1.46 1.50 -7.77
N GLU A 331 -2.22 0.42 -7.59
CA GLU A 331 -3.01 -0.20 -8.64
C GLU A 331 -4.50 0.02 -8.36
N PHE A 332 -5.27 0.24 -9.42
CA PHE A 332 -6.72 0.36 -9.38
C PHE A 332 -7.34 -0.64 -10.34
N TYR A 333 -8.42 -1.28 -9.92
CA TYR A 333 -9.09 -2.28 -10.74
C TYR A 333 -10.61 -2.21 -10.62
N GLN A 334 -11.29 -2.70 -11.65
CA GLN A 334 -12.73 -2.95 -11.66
C GLN A 334 -12.96 -4.36 -12.19
N LYS A 335 -13.84 -5.13 -11.54
CA LYS A 335 -14.25 -6.44 -12.06
C LYS A 335 -14.93 -6.25 -13.42
N SER A 336 -14.50 -6.98 -14.44
CA SER A 336 -15.18 -6.96 -15.73
C SER A 336 -16.60 -7.49 -15.51
N HIS A 337 -17.61 -6.74 -15.94
CA HIS A 337 -18.98 -7.24 -15.92
C HIS A 337 -19.04 -8.53 -16.75
N GLU A 338 -19.52 -9.63 -16.17
CA GLU A 338 -19.99 -10.76 -16.97
C GLU A 338 -21.07 -10.19 -17.90
N LYS A 339 -20.84 -10.29 -19.23
CA LYS A 339 -21.96 -10.10 -20.14
C LYS A 339 -23.01 -11.13 -19.73
N PRO A 340 -24.28 -10.73 -19.50
CA PRO A 340 -25.34 -11.71 -19.32
C PRO A 340 -25.29 -12.66 -20.53
N GLN A 341 -25.23 -13.96 -20.25
CA GLN A 341 -25.27 -15.00 -21.29
C GLN A 341 -26.59 -14.95 -22.06
#